data_AF-A0A1J5GVM6-F1
#
_entry.id   AF-A0A1J5GVM6-F1
#
_cell.length_a   1.000
_cell.length_b   1.000
_cell.length_c   1.000
_cell.angle_alpha   90.00
_cell.angle_beta   90.00
_cell.angle_gamma   90.00
#
_symmetry.space_group_name_H-M   'P 1'
#
loop_
_entity.id
_entity.type
_entity.pdbx_description
1 polymer ?
#
loop_
_entity_poly.entity_id
_entity_poly.type
_entity_poly.pdbx_seq_one_letter_code
_entity_poly.pdbx_strand_id
1 'polypeptide(L)'
;MIRTRDLVLFVLVLIFLSMAISITVLVDGRSEQNHSLWLGIANITPANFEVEVPEVALMDRQSNLERLREKLSHDESRITPDPDTFIGSEEVIKDEAKSPAVATETMPVSKCLYPDDVVSKLAAWPLRGVTVSVQGGTRLVSVSEVVAIPTLPSEIATTTQQTETIVTTLLQLPLSPQKNIVASCLPSEIIGVTSGGFLLFNNDGMVWRNTNADTFIGYARDGFPIYGVYTGVTDECGGYDHPTGYRYSISLEHQYMLGCFSATPQSFNF
;
A
#
# COMPACT_ATOMS: atom_id res chain seq x y z
N MET A 1 -6.52 -19.91 -50.91
CA MET A 1 -6.77 -18.51 -51.32
C MET A 1 -7.19 -17.73 -50.07
N ILE A 2 -6.27 -16.97 -49.48
CA ILE A 2 -6.58 -16.12 -48.32
C ILE A 2 -7.43 -14.95 -48.82
N ARG A 3 -8.58 -14.71 -48.21
CA ARG A 3 -9.42 -13.54 -48.52
C ARG A 3 -8.65 -12.30 -48.08
N THR A 4 -8.64 -11.27 -48.92
CA THR A 4 -7.95 -9.99 -48.65
C THR A 4 -8.33 -9.38 -47.30
N ARG A 5 -9.57 -9.60 -46.85
CA ARG A 5 -10.05 -9.20 -45.51
C ARG A 5 -9.26 -9.84 -44.36
N ASP A 6 -8.98 -11.14 -44.45
CA ASP A 6 -8.31 -11.87 -43.38
C ASP A 6 -6.82 -11.52 -43.32
N LEU A 7 -6.22 -11.18 -44.47
CA LEU A 7 -4.85 -10.66 -44.54
C LEU A 7 -4.71 -9.30 -43.86
N VAL A 8 -5.68 -8.39 -44.05
CA VAL A 8 -5.66 -7.07 -43.42
C VAL A 8 -5.79 -7.19 -41.89
N LEU A 9 -6.69 -8.05 -41.40
CA LEU A 9 -6.84 -8.29 -39.96
C LEU A 9 -5.57 -8.89 -39.35
N PHE A 10 -4.94 -9.84 -40.03
CA PHE A 10 -3.70 -10.45 -39.57
C PHE A 10 -2.55 -9.45 -39.48
N VAL A 11 -2.40 -8.57 -40.48
CA VAL A 11 -1.38 -7.51 -40.47
C VAL A 11 -1.63 -6.51 -39.33
N LEU A 12 -2.89 -6.15 -39.06
CA LEU A 12 -3.24 -5.20 -38.00
C LEU A 12 -2.91 -5.78 -36.60
N VAL A 13 -3.21 -7.06 -36.38
CA VAL A 13 -2.83 -7.76 -35.14
C VAL A 13 -1.32 -7.84 -34.97
N LEU A 14 -0.57 -8.11 -36.05
CA LEU A 14 0.89 -8.15 -36.02
C LEU A 14 1.51 -6.80 -35.65
N ILE A 15 0.93 -5.69 -36.13
CA ILE A 15 1.37 -4.33 -35.80
C ILE A 15 1.10 -4.02 -34.32
N PHE A 16 -0.08 -4.38 -33.80
CA PHE A 16 -0.39 -4.19 -32.38
C PHE A 16 0.54 -5.00 -31.48
N LEU A 17 0.82 -6.25 -31.86
CA LEU A 17 1.70 -7.13 -31.09
C LEU A 17 3.15 -6.61 -31.10
N SER A 18 3.66 -6.17 -32.25
CA SER A 18 5.02 -5.62 -32.35
C SER A 18 5.18 -4.31 -31.59
N MET A 19 4.14 -3.46 -31.58
CA MET A 19 4.12 -2.23 -30.79
C MET A 19 4.16 -2.54 -29.28
N ALA A 20 3.36 -3.51 -28.81
CA ALA A 20 3.35 -3.91 -27.41
C ALA A 20 4.72 -4.45 -26.96
N ILE A 21 5.34 -5.34 -27.75
CA ILE A 21 6.67 -5.89 -27.46
C ILE A 21 7.73 -4.78 -27.42
N SER A 22 7.67 -3.83 -28.36
CA SER A 22 8.64 -2.73 -28.44
C SER A 22 8.56 -1.80 -27.22
N ILE A 23 7.35 -1.53 -26.70
CA ILE A 23 7.15 -0.72 -25.50
C ILE A 23 7.74 -1.42 -24.27
N THR A 24 7.50 -2.72 -24.10
CA THR A 24 8.01 -3.47 -22.95
C THR A 24 9.54 -3.48 -22.91
N VAL A 25 10.21 -3.69 -24.05
CA VAL A 25 11.69 -3.70 -24.11
C VAL A 25 12.28 -2.31 -23.78
N LEU A 26 11.62 -1.24 -24.21
CA LEU A 26 12.07 0.13 -23.91
C LEU A 26 11.92 0.50 -22.43
N VAL A 27 10.91 -0.04 -21.74
CA VAL A 27 10.68 0.21 -20.32
C VAL A 27 11.70 -0.57 -19.48
N ASP A 28 11.96 -1.84 -19.79
CA ASP A 28 12.95 -2.65 -19.06
C ASP A 28 14.39 -2.16 -19.27
N GLY A 29 14.74 -1.72 -20.48
CA GLY A 29 16.09 -1.21 -20.80
C GLY A 29 16.48 0.08 -20.06
N ARG A 30 15.52 0.77 -19.43
CA ARG A 30 15.77 1.96 -18.60
C ARG A 30 15.90 1.64 -17.11
N SER A 31 15.76 0.37 -16.70
CA SER A 31 15.84 -0.06 -15.29
C SER A 31 17.25 -0.50 -14.84
N GLU A 32 18.29 -0.40 -15.69
CA GLU A 32 19.69 -0.73 -15.34
C GLU A 32 20.59 0.52 -15.17
N GLN A 33 20.15 1.49 -14.37
CA GLN A 33 21.08 2.50 -13.83
C GLN A 33 21.05 2.50 -12.29
N ASN A 34 22.10 1.86 -11.76
CA ASN A 34 22.86 2.25 -10.57
C ASN A 34 22.22 2.06 -9.18
N HIS A 35 22.27 0.81 -8.70
CA HIS A 35 22.63 0.55 -7.31
C HIS A 35 23.80 -0.44 -7.25
N SER A 36 25.02 0.04 -7.54
CA SER A 36 26.21 -0.61 -6.98
C SER A 36 26.22 -0.33 -5.48
N LEU A 37 25.74 -1.30 -4.70
CA LEU A 37 25.83 -1.31 -3.25
C LEU A 37 27.32 -1.41 -2.88
N TRP A 38 27.97 -0.25 -2.71
CA TRP A 38 29.33 -0.16 -2.19
C TRP A 38 29.30 -0.50 -0.70
N LEU A 39 29.48 -1.79 -0.39
CA LEU A 39 29.75 -2.26 0.95
C LEU A 39 31.16 -1.79 1.33
N GLY A 40 31.25 -0.76 2.18
CA GLY A 40 32.50 -0.32 2.77
C GLY A 40 33.05 -1.42 3.69
N ILE A 41 33.96 -2.24 3.16
CA ILE A 41 34.75 -3.16 3.97
C ILE A 41 35.75 -2.32 4.74
N ALA A 42 35.48 -2.09 6.03
CA ALA A 42 36.51 -1.65 6.97
C ALA A 42 37.62 -2.71 6.99
N ASN A 43 38.88 -2.27 6.91
CA ASN A 43 40.07 -3.11 7.00
C ASN A 43 40.09 -3.87 8.34
N ILE A 44 39.50 -5.06 8.34
CA ILE A 44 39.67 -6.06 9.39
C ILE A 44 40.87 -6.89 8.98
N THR A 45 41.92 -6.86 9.79
CA THR A 45 43.11 -7.71 9.66
C THR A 45 42.69 -9.17 9.46
N PRO A 46 43.24 -9.88 8.45
CA PRO A 46 42.80 -11.23 8.12
C PRO A 46 43.23 -12.19 9.23
N ALA A 47 42.29 -12.55 10.10
CA ALA A 47 42.33 -13.86 10.72
C ALA A 47 41.97 -14.86 9.62
N ASN A 48 42.83 -15.86 9.40
CA ASN A 48 42.59 -16.97 8.49
C ASN A 48 41.35 -17.73 8.95
N PHE A 49 40.17 -17.30 8.51
CA PHE A 49 38.97 -18.12 8.53
C PHE A 49 38.94 -18.89 7.23
N GLU A 50 39.26 -20.16 7.33
CA GLU A 50 38.95 -21.18 6.35
C GLU A 50 37.41 -21.30 6.32
N VAL A 51 36.79 -20.44 5.52
CA VAL A 51 35.36 -20.54 5.22
C VAL A 51 35.24 -21.67 4.21
N GLU A 52 34.81 -22.83 4.71
CA GLU A 52 34.27 -23.92 3.91
C GLU A 52 33.03 -23.36 3.20
N VAL A 53 33.23 -22.80 2.01
CA VAL A 53 32.15 -22.35 1.12
C VAL A 53 31.41 -23.62 0.73
N PRO A 54 30.18 -23.87 1.23
CA PRO A 54 29.42 -25.01 0.73
C PRO A 54 29.27 -24.79 -0.76
N GLU A 55 29.75 -25.77 -1.52
CA GLU A 55 29.60 -25.86 -2.96
C GLU A 55 28.18 -25.40 -3.29
N VAL A 56 28.08 -24.26 -3.98
CA VAL A 56 26.80 -23.71 -4.43
C VAL A 56 26.27 -24.77 -5.36
N ALA A 57 25.46 -25.67 -4.81
CA ALA A 57 24.73 -26.65 -5.56
C ALA A 57 23.96 -25.82 -6.58
N LEU A 58 24.42 -25.87 -7.83
CA LEU A 58 23.70 -25.40 -8.99
C LEU A 58 22.36 -26.10 -8.90
N MET A 59 21.39 -25.43 -8.28
CA MET A 59 20.05 -25.96 -8.11
C MET A 59 19.48 -26.02 -9.51
N ASP A 60 19.63 -27.20 -10.11
CA ASP A 60 19.15 -27.48 -11.43
C ASP A 60 17.65 -27.20 -11.44
N ARG A 61 17.28 -26.22 -12.25
CA ARG A 61 15.89 -25.80 -12.41
C ARG A 61 15.00 -26.99 -12.77
N GLN A 62 15.56 -27.97 -13.47
CA GLN A 62 14.90 -29.23 -13.79
C GLN A 62 14.55 -30.03 -12.53
N SER A 63 15.50 -30.21 -11.61
CA SER A 63 15.32 -30.94 -10.35
C SER A 63 14.25 -30.29 -9.45
N ASN A 64 14.23 -28.96 -9.37
CA ASN A 64 13.20 -28.25 -8.60
C ASN A 64 11.80 -28.38 -9.22
N LEU A 65 11.70 -28.42 -10.55
CA LEU A 65 10.43 -28.65 -11.25
C LEU A 65 9.93 -30.08 -11.07
N GLU A 66 10.81 -31.07 -11.10
CA GLU A 66 10.45 -32.46 -10.82
C GLU A 66 9.99 -32.64 -9.39
N ARG A 67 10.69 -32.04 -8.42
CA ARG A 67 10.28 -32.05 -7.00
C ARG A 67 8.91 -31.42 -6.79
N LEU A 68 8.59 -30.34 -7.51
CA LEU A 68 7.26 -29.71 -7.44
C LEU A 68 6.17 -30.54 -8.11
N ARG A 69 6.46 -31.19 -9.25
CA ARG A 69 5.52 -32.11 -9.90
C ARG A 69 5.23 -33.33 -9.04
N GLU A 70 6.24 -33.89 -8.38
CA GLU A 70 6.09 -35.02 -7.48
C GLU A 70 5.29 -34.65 -6.22
N LYS A 71 5.48 -33.44 -5.68
CA LYS A 71 4.64 -32.92 -4.60
C LYS A 71 3.20 -32.73 -5.04
N LEU A 72 2.96 -32.20 -6.24
CA LEU A 72 1.61 -32.03 -6.79
C LEU A 72 0.92 -33.35 -7.12
N SER A 73 1.66 -34.41 -7.47
CA SER A 73 1.07 -35.73 -7.73
C SER A 73 0.74 -36.50 -6.46
N HIS A 74 1.42 -36.20 -5.34
CA HIS A 74 1.14 -36.81 -4.03
C HIS A 74 0.13 -36.03 -3.18
N ASP A 75 -0.23 -34.81 -3.59
CA ASP A 75 -1.22 -34.00 -2.90
C ASP A 75 -2.63 -34.43 -3.35
N GLU A 76 -3.22 -35.40 -2.63
CA GLU A 76 -4.60 -35.83 -2.82
C GLU A 76 -5.64 -34.80 -2.36
N SER A 77 -5.21 -33.60 -1.91
CA SER A 77 -6.11 -32.49 -1.60
C SER A 77 -6.70 -31.89 -2.87
N ARG A 78 -7.59 -32.65 -3.51
CA ARG A 78 -8.49 -32.14 -4.53
C ARG A 78 -9.44 -31.18 -3.83
N ILE A 79 -9.32 -29.89 -4.11
CA ILE A 79 -10.38 -28.93 -3.82
C ILE A 79 -11.54 -29.31 -4.74
N THR A 80 -12.35 -30.29 -4.32
CA THR A 80 -13.65 -30.53 -4.91
C THR A 80 -14.51 -29.35 -4.51
N PRO A 81 -15.08 -28.58 -5.47
CA PRO A 81 -16.11 -27.62 -5.13
C PRO A 81 -17.20 -28.39 -4.40
N ASP A 82 -17.50 -27.94 -3.18
CA ASP A 82 -18.56 -28.51 -2.36
C ASP A 82 -19.87 -28.48 -3.18
N PRO A 83 -20.42 -29.63 -3.58
CA PRO A 83 -21.62 -29.66 -4.41
C PRO A 83 -22.86 -29.15 -3.67
N ASP A 84 -22.79 -28.91 -2.36
CA ASP A 84 -23.94 -28.51 -1.55
C ASP A 84 -24.12 -26.99 -1.35
N THR A 85 -23.36 -26.13 -2.05
CA THR A 85 -23.61 -24.67 -2.01
C THR A 85 -24.44 -24.14 -3.19
N PHE A 86 -25.17 -25.00 -3.91
CA PHE A 86 -26.11 -24.56 -4.95
C PHE A 86 -27.36 -25.46 -5.02
N ILE A 87 -28.16 -25.45 -3.95
CA ILE A 87 -29.59 -25.80 -4.05
C ILE A 87 -30.40 -24.64 -3.48
N GLY A 88 -30.82 -23.76 -4.39
CA GLY A 88 -32.08 -23.07 -4.23
C GLY A 88 -33.19 -24.10 -4.35
N SER A 89 -33.58 -24.71 -3.23
CA SER A 89 -34.82 -25.45 -3.13
C SER A 89 -35.93 -24.44 -2.94
N GLU A 90 -36.68 -24.24 -4.02
CA GLU A 90 -38.01 -23.68 -4.03
C GLU A 90 -38.93 -24.68 -3.29
N GLU A 91 -38.88 -24.66 -1.96
CA GLU A 91 -39.82 -25.39 -1.12
C GLU A 91 -40.72 -24.39 -0.40
N VAL A 92 -41.97 -24.38 -0.85
CA VAL A 92 -43.09 -23.62 -0.29
C VAL A 92 -43.35 -24.11 1.13
N ILE A 93 -42.70 -23.50 2.12
CA ILE A 93 -43.14 -23.54 3.50
C ILE A 93 -43.86 -22.22 3.77
N LYS A 94 -45.19 -22.27 3.72
CA LYS A 94 -46.06 -21.32 4.40
C LYS A 94 -45.94 -21.57 5.90
N ASP A 95 -44.98 -20.94 6.54
CA ASP A 95 -45.07 -20.66 7.97
C ASP A 95 -44.61 -19.22 8.21
N GLU A 96 -45.59 -18.40 8.56
CA GLU A 96 -45.44 -17.02 9.00
C GLU A 96 -44.73 -16.98 10.36
N ALA A 97 -43.42 -17.19 10.37
CA ALA A 97 -42.56 -16.66 11.41
C ALA A 97 -41.77 -15.50 10.79
N LYS A 98 -42.35 -14.30 10.91
CA LYS A 98 -41.75 -13.01 10.60
C LYS A 98 -40.46 -12.85 11.40
N SER A 99 -39.37 -13.44 10.92
CA SER A 99 -38.02 -13.13 11.34
C SER A 99 -37.79 -11.66 10.97
N PRO A 100 -37.51 -10.76 11.92
CA PRO A 100 -37.18 -9.40 11.57
C PRO A 100 -35.88 -9.45 10.78
N ALA A 101 -35.95 -9.11 9.49
CA ALA A 101 -34.78 -8.72 8.73
C ALA A 101 -34.11 -7.61 9.53
N VAL A 102 -33.01 -7.96 10.21
CA VAL A 102 -32.12 -7.00 10.83
C VAL A 102 -31.54 -6.24 9.65
N ALA A 103 -32.13 -5.09 9.35
CA ALA A 103 -31.56 -4.14 8.42
C ALA A 103 -30.24 -3.71 9.04
N THR A 104 -29.14 -4.28 8.56
CA THR A 104 -27.81 -3.76 8.82
C THR A 104 -27.77 -2.38 8.19
N GLU A 105 -28.07 -1.35 8.98
CA GLU A 105 -27.91 0.04 8.61
C GLU A 105 -26.41 0.28 8.38
N THR A 106 -25.99 0.04 7.14
CA THR A 106 -24.64 0.39 6.70
C THR A 106 -24.55 1.90 6.72
N MET A 107 -23.74 2.45 7.62
CA MET A 107 -23.53 3.89 7.69
C MET A 107 -22.98 4.37 6.33
N PRO A 108 -23.64 5.34 5.67
CA PRO A 108 -23.24 5.77 4.34
C PRO A 108 -21.93 6.58 4.41
N VAL A 109 -20.98 6.26 3.54
CA VAL A 109 -19.75 7.05 3.37
C VAL A 109 -20.11 8.41 2.79
N SER A 110 -19.77 9.50 3.49
CA SER A 110 -20.02 10.87 3.05
C SER A 110 -18.91 11.31 2.09
N LYS A 111 -19.13 11.13 0.78
CA LYS A 111 -18.19 11.55 -0.28
C LYS A 111 -18.42 13.01 -0.68
N CYS A 112 -17.35 13.75 -0.93
CA CYS A 112 -17.46 15.13 -1.39
C CYS A 112 -17.98 15.22 -2.84
N LEU A 113 -18.72 16.29 -3.15
CA LEU A 113 -19.25 16.54 -4.49
C LEU A 113 -18.14 16.75 -5.54
N TYR A 114 -17.02 17.33 -5.11
CA TYR A 114 -15.84 17.57 -5.92
C TYR A 114 -14.68 16.70 -5.39
N PRO A 115 -14.21 15.72 -6.18
CA PRO A 115 -13.09 14.88 -5.76
C PRO A 115 -11.80 15.72 -5.74
N ASP A 116 -10.91 15.40 -4.79
CA ASP A 116 -9.57 15.98 -4.69
C ASP A 116 -8.68 15.50 -5.84
N ASP A 117 -7.71 16.32 -6.25
CA ASP A 117 -6.74 16.00 -7.29
C ASP A 117 -5.70 14.97 -6.82
N VAL A 118 -5.81 14.46 -5.59
CA VAL A 118 -4.85 13.53 -4.96
C VAL A 118 -4.59 12.31 -5.84
N VAL A 119 -5.62 11.79 -6.52
CA VAL A 119 -5.47 10.60 -7.37
C VAL A 119 -4.47 10.85 -8.51
N SER A 120 -4.46 12.06 -9.08
CA SER A 120 -3.50 12.42 -10.13
C SER A 120 -2.06 12.54 -9.61
N LYS A 121 -1.92 12.89 -8.32
CA LYS A 121 -0.61 13.06 -7.65
C LYS A 121 -0.08 11.78 -7.03
N LEU A 122 -0.87 10.70 -6.98
CA LEU A 122 -0.48 9.41 -6.41
C LEU A 122 0.80 8.85 -7.06
N ALA A 123 0.98 9.09 -8.36
CA ALA A 123 2.18 8.66 -9.10
C ALA A 123 3.47 9.32 -8.58
N ALA A 124 3.37 10.46 -7.89
CA ALA A 124 4.50 11.16 -7.30
C ALA A 124 4.83 10.71 -5.87
N TRP A 125 4.02 9.83 -5.25
CA TRP A 125 4.30 9.36 -3.90
C TRP A 125 5.50 8.39 -3.88
N PRO A 126 6.56 8.67 -3.11
CA PRO A 126 7.71 7.77 -3.01
C PRO A 126 7.30 6.43 -2.39
N LEU A 127 7.73 5.32 -3.00
CA LEU A 127 7.45 3.98 -2.49
C LEU A 127 8.28 3.61 -1.25
N ARG A 128 9.35 4.36 -0.97
CA ARG A 128 10.32 4.10 0.10
C ARG A 128 10.86 5.41 0.67
N GLY A 129 11.44 5.33 1.87
CA GLY A 129 12.11 6.46 2.51
C GLY A 129 11.17 7.54 3.06
N VAL A 130 9.86 7.30 3.02
CA VAL A 130 8.88 8.17 3.66
C VAL A 130 8.91 7.95 5.16
N THR A 131 9.09 9.02 5.91
CA THR A 131 9.16 9.01 7.37
C THR A 131 8.16 10.01 7.94
N VAL A 132 7.57 9.66 9.08
CA VAL A 132 6.69 10.56 9.84
C VAL A 132 7.48 11.07 11.04
N SER A 133 7.77 12.38 11.06
CA SER A 133 8.51 13.04 12.14
C SER A 133 7.66 14.15 12.77
N VAL A 134 8.02 14.58 13.98
CA VAL A 134 7.36 15.71 14.65
C VAL A 134 8.32 16.88 14.69
N GLN A 135 7.95 17.99 14.06
CA GLN A 135 8.75 19.21 14.03
C GLN A 135 7.84 20.45 14.18
N GLY A 136 8.21 21.35 15.09
CA GLY A 136 7.52 22.64 15.25
C GLY A 136 6.04 22.53 15.60
N GLY A 137 5.61 21.50 16.33
CA GLY A 137 4.19 21.31 16.68
C GLY A 137 3.32 20.78 15.55
N THR A 138 3.93 20.31 14.46
CA THR A 138 3.25 19.62 13.37
C THR A 138 3.91 18.26 13.12
N ARG A 139 3.15 17.31 12.59
CA ARG A 139 3.69 16.05 12.09
C ARG A 139 4.02 16.26 10.62
N LEU A 140 5.26 16.01 10.25
CA LEU A 140 5.76 16.10 8.89
C LEU A 140 5.95 14.70 8.34
N VAL A 141 5.29 14.43 7.22
CA VAL A 141 5.54 13.25 6.40
C VAL A 141 6.51 13.70 5.32
N SER A 142 7.71 13.17 5.34
CA SER A 142 8.79 13.62 4.46
C SER A 142 9.60 12.46 3.91
N VAL A 143 10.14 12.65 2.71
CA VAL A 143 11.18 11.77 2.15
C VAL A 143 12.53 12.48 2.26
N SER A 144 13.54 11.74 2.70
CA SER A 144 14.92 12.23 2.75
C SER A 144 15.74 11.55 1.67
N GLU A 145 16.40 12.34 0.83
CA GLU A 145 17.32 11.86 -0.20
C GLU A 145 18.72 12.36 0.11
N VAL A 146 19.71 11.46 0.07
CA VAL A 146 21.12 11.82 0.27
C VAL A 146 21.73 12.05 -1.10
N VAL A 147 22.05 13.31 -1.40
CA VAL A 147 22.69 13.71 -2.64
C VAL A 147 24.18 13.88 -2.38
N ALA A 148 25.00 13.13 -3.13
CA ALA A 148 26.45 13.30 -3.12
C ALA A 148 26.80 14.53 -3.96
N ILE A 149 27.36 15.56 -3.33
CA ILE A 149 27.82 16.75 -4.04
C ILE A 149 29.23 16.46 -4.56
N PRO A 150 29.47 16.51 -5.89
CA PRO A 150 30.81 16.35 -6.41
C PRO A 150 31.66 17.55 -6.00
N THR A 151 32.57 17.36 -5.04
CA THR A 151 33.59 18.34 -4.73
C THR A 151 34.65 18.34 -5.83
N LEU A 152 35.00 19.50 -6.38
CA LEU A 152 36.08 19.61 -7.36
C LEU A 152 37.37 19.02 -6.78
N PRO A 153 38.15 18.23 -7.55
CA PRO A 153 39.39 17.65 -7.07
C PRO A 153 40.37 18.77 -6.73
N SER A 154 40.69 18.94 -5.45
CA SER A 154 41.83 19.75 -5.02
C SER A 154 43.07 18.86 -5.06
N GLU A 155 44.10 19.27 -5.80
CA GLU A 155 45.25 18.44 -6.23
C GLU A 155 46.07 17.77 -5.11
N ILE A 156 45.78 17.97 -3.82
CA ILE A 156 46.70 17.57 -2.72
C ILE A 156 45.98 16.91 -1.52
N ALA A 157 44.66 16.70 -1.51
CA ALA A 157 43.96 16.17 -0.32
C ALA A 157 43.06 14.97 -0.59
N THR A 158 42.97 14.09 0.41
CA THR A 158 42.09 12.92 0.48
C THR A 158 40.66 13.32 0.11
N THR A 159 40.07 12.65 -0.89
CA THR A 159 38.73 12.93 -1.39
C THR A 159 37.66 12.62 -0.33
N THR A 160 37.29 13.59 0.50
CA THR A 160 36.09 13.51 1.33
C THR A 160 34.88 13.88 0.48
N GLN A 161 34.05 12.89 0.13
CA GLN A 161 32.75 13.16 -0.49
C GLN A 161 31.86 13.88 0.51
N GLN A 162 31.40 15.08 0.16
CA GLN A 162 30.40 15.80 0.93
C GLN A 162 29.01 15.29 0.53
N THR A 163 28.26 14.79 1.52
CA THR A 163 26.87 14.39 1.34
C THR A 163 25.96 15.47 1.91
N GLU A 164 24.94 15.85 1.16
CA GLU A 164 23.85 16.71 1.62
C GLU A 164 22.56 15.90 1.66
N THR A 165 21.75 16.10 2.71
CA THR A 165 20.45 15.44 2.85
C THR A 165 19.36 16.44 2.50
N ILE A 166 18.66 16.18 1.40
CA ILE A 166 17.50 16.97 0.97
C ILE A 166 16.26 16.34 1.61
N VAL A 167 15.46 17.14 2.31
CA VAL A 167 14.22 16.70 2.94
C VAL A 167 13.04 17.34 2.22
N THR A 168 12.24 16.53 1.55
CA THR A 168 11.03 16.97 0.85
C THR A 168 9.81 16.63 1.69
N THR A 169 9.02 17.65 2.04
CA THR A 169 7.78 17.47 2.81
C THR A 169 6.64 17.10 1.88
N LEU A 170 6.02 15.94 2.11
CA LEU A 170 4.93 15.39 1.30
C LEU A 170 3.55 15.71 1.90
N LEU A 171 3.45 15.74 3.22
CA LEU A 171 2.21 16.03 3.95
C LEU A 171 2.55 16.64 5.31
N GLN A 172 1.79 17.66 5.71
CA GLN A 172 1.90 18.27 7.02
C GLN A 172 0.57 18.10 7.76
N LEU A 173 0.62 17.51 8.96
CA LEU A 173 -0.56 17.24 9.78
C LEU A 173 -0.45 18.02 11.11
N PRO A 174 -1.56 18.52 11.67
CA PRO A 174 -1.54 19.12 13.00
C PRO A 174 -1.17 18.07 14.06
N LEU A 175 -0.38 18.43 15.07
CA LEU A 175 -0.07 17.53 16.19
C LEU A 175 -1.30 17.27 17.07
N SER A 176 -2.16 18.27 17.20
CA SER A 176 -3.39 18.24 17.99
C SER A 176 -4.55 18.77 17.13
N PRO A 177 -5.08 17.95 16.20
CA PRO A 177 -6.26 18.31 15.42
C PRO A 177 -7.45 18.64 16.33
N GLN A 178 -8.25 19.63 15.91
CA GLN A 178 -9.47 20.00 16.61
C GLN A 178 -10.66 19.38 15.88
N LYS A 179 -11.51 18.65 16.62
CA LYS A 179 -12.73 18.07 16.09
C LYS A 179 -13.68 19.21 15.69
N ASN A 180 -14.08 19.23 14.43
CA ASN A 180 -15.08 20.16 13.91
C ASN A 180 -16.46 19.78 14.44
N ILE A 181 -17.34 20.77 14.58
CA ILE A 181 -18.75 20.55 14.93
C ILE A 181 -19.48 19.82 13.79
N VAL A 182 -19.07 20.07 12.55
CA VAL A 182 -19.60 19.45 11.34
C VAL A 182 -18.49 18.63 10.69
N ALA A 183 -18.76 17.35 10.45
CA ALA A 183 -17.84 16.48 9.75
C ALA A 183 -17.59 16.95 8.31
N SER A 184 -16.35 16.83 7.85
CA SER A 184 -15.97 17.03 6.46
C SER A 184 -16.15 15.73 5.68
N CYS A 185 -16.68 15.83 4.47
CA CYS A 185 -16.77 14.69 3.56
C CYS A 185 -15.37 14.16 3.18
N LEU A 186 -15.31 12.92 2.69
CA LEU A 186 -14.11 12.31 2.11
C LEU A 186 -13.90 12.83 0.68
N PRO A 187 -12.80 13.54 0.38
CA PRO A 187 -12.58 14.10 -0.94
C PRO A 187 -11.84 13.12 -1.86
N SER A 188 -11.26 12.04 -1.32
CA SER A 188 -10.56 10.99 -2.07
C SER A 188 -10.59 9.66 -1.32
N GLU A 189 -10.28 8.56 -2.01
CA GLU A 189 -10.10 7.23 -1.38
C GLU A 189 -8.86 7.18 -0.48
N ILE A 190 -7.88 8.08 -0.66
CA ILE A 190 -6.72 8.19 0.23
C ILE A 190 -7.12 8.99 1.46
N ILE A 191 -7.05 8.33 2.61
CA ILE A 191 -7.53 8.85 3.89
C ILE A 191 -6.41 9.26 4.83
N GLY A 192 -5.17 8.84 4.58
CA GLY A 192 -4.07 9.10 5.49
C GLY A 192 -2.76 8.44 5.11
N VAL A 193 -1.88 8.32 6.11
CA VAL A 193 -0.58 7.66 6.02
C VAL A 193 -0.39 6.73 7.22
N THR A 194 0.18 5.55 6.99
CA THR A 194 0.63 4.64 8.05
C THR A 194 1.80 5.24 8.84
N SER A 195 2.08 4.66 10.01
CA SER A 195 3.29 4.95 10.78
C SER A 195 4.60 4.70 9.99
N GLY A 196 4.56 3.78 9.02
CA GLY A 196 5.66 3.47 8.10
C GLY A 196 5.73 4.33 6.84
N GLY A 197 4.86 5.34 6.68
CA GLY A 197 4.89 6.25 5.52
C GLY A 197 4.20 5.75 4.25
N PHE A 198 3.53 4.60 4.30
CA PHE A 198 2.64 4.14 3.22
C PHE A 198 1.30 4.89 3.25
N LEU A 199 0.72 5.16 2.09
CA LEU A 199 -0.62 5.73 2.00
C LEU A 199 -1.67 4.75 2.52
N LEU A 200 -2.69 5.27 3.19
CA LEU A 200 -3.87 4.52 3.63
C LEU A 200 -5.04 4.81 2.69
N PHE A 201 -5.64 3.75 2.16
CA PHE A 201 -6.87 3.83 1.37
C PHE A 201 -8.07 3.47 2.23
N ASN A 202 -9.22 4.08 1.94
CA ASN A 202 -10.42 3.87 2.76
C ASN A 202 -10.88 2.41 2.72
N ASN A 203 -10.71 1.74 1.58
CA ASN A 203 -11.06 0.33 1.40
C ASN A 203 -10.07 -0.65 2.06
N ASP A 204 -8.97 -0.16 2.66
CA ASP A 204 -8.02 -1.02 3.39
C ASP A 204 -8.59 -1.50 4.73
N GLY A 205 -9.79 -1.07 5.13
CA GLY A 205 -10.43 -1.46 6.38
C GLY A 205 -10.46 -2.97 6.58
N MET A 206 -10.72 -3.72 5.52
CA MET A 206 -10.70 -5.19 5.52
C MET A 206 -9.35 -5.78 5.95
N VAL A 207 -8.23 -5.17 5.53
CA VAL A 207 -6.87 -5.64 5.85
C VAL A 207 -6.58 -5.48 7.35
N TRP A 208 -7.14 -4.44 7.97
CA TRP A 208 -6.85 -4.08 9.35
C TRP A 208 -7.82 -4.68 10.38
N ARG A 209 -8.85 -5.46 9.97
CA ARG A 209 -9.86 -6.03 10.89
C ARG A 209 -9.34 -6.99 11.96
N ASN A 210 -8.16 -7.56 11.77
CA ASN A 210 -7.53 -8.44 12.78
C ASN A 210 -6.56 -7.69 13.69
N THR A 211 -6.57 -6.35 13.65
CA THR A 211 -5.66 -5.50 14.41
C THR A 211 -6.31 -5.09 15.73
N ASN A 212 -5.59 -5.27 16.84
CA ASN A 212 -6.09 -4.90 18.18
C ASN A 212 -6.41 -3.41 18.31
N ALA A 213 -7.37 -3.09 19.18
CA ALA A 213 -7.85 -1.72 19.43
C ALA A 213 -6.74 -0.71 19.75
N ASP A 214 -5.68 -1.14 20.43
CA ASP A 214 -4.58 -0.27 20.88
C ASP A 214 -3.40 -0.20 19.89
N THR A 215 -3.44 -0.98 18.81
CA THR A 215 -2.40 -0.94 17.79
C THR A 215 -2.54 0.31 16.93
N PHE A 216 -1.52 1.14 16.95
CA PHE A 216 -1.44 2.35 16.12
C PHE A 216 -1.14 1.99 14.66
N ILE A 217 -2.03 2.38 13.75
CA ILE A 217 -1.90 2.12 12.31
C ILE A 217 -1.23 3.30 11.61
N GLY A 218 -1.70 4.52 11.90
CA GLY A 218 -1.26 5.71 11.19
C GLY A 218 -2.05 6.97 11.56
N TYR A 219 -1.93 8.00 10.73
CA TYR A 219 -2.66 9.25 10.87
C TYR A 219 -3.56 9.47 9.65
N ALA A 220 -4.79 9.89 9.91
CA ALA A 220 -5.69 10.40 8.89
C ALA A 220 -5.19 11.76 8.35
N ARG A 221 -5.66 12.16 7.18
CA ARG A 221 -5.32 13.45 6.53
C ARG A 221 -5.73 14.65 7.37
N ASP A 222 -6.70 14.53 8.25
CA ASP A 222 -7.10 15.58 9.18
C ASP A 222 -6.23 15.64 10.45
N GLY A 223 -5.28 14.70 10.59
CA GLY A 223 -4.30 14.64 11.67
C GLY A 223 -4.68 13.74 12.84
N PHE A 224 -5.90 13.19 12.89
CA PHE A 224 -6.29 12.27 13.96
C PHE A 224 -5.63 10.90 13.77
N PRO A 225 -5.24 10.21 14.87
CA PRO A 225 -4.65 8.89 14.77
C PRO A 225 -5.71 7.84 14.44
N ILE A 226 -5.29 6.83 13.68
CA ILE A 226 -6.09 5.66 13.31
C ILE A 226 -5.51 4.47 14.08
N TYR A 227 -6.38 3.80 14.82
CA TYR A 227 -6.07 2.58 15.57
C TYR A 227 -6.85 1.39 15.02
N GLY A 228 -6.54 0.19 15.53
CA GLY A 228 -7.21 -1.05 15.15
C GLY A 228 -8.68 -1.13 15.57
N VAL A 229 -9.19 -2.36 15.69
CA VAL A 229 -10.61 -2.61 15.86
C VAL A 229 -11.10 -2.20 17.25
N TYR A 230 -12.15 -1.37 17.26
CA TYR A 230 -12.86 -0.98 18.46
C TYR A 230 -14.32 -1.46 18.37
N THR A 231 -14.82 -2.06 19.45
CA THR A 231 -16.16 -2.65 19.51
C THR A 231 -17.18 -1.79 20.26
N GLY A 232 -16.76 -0.60 20.73
CA GLY A 232 -17.66 0.34 21.38
C GLY A 232 -18.42 1.21 20.37
N VAL A 233 -19.14 2.20 20.91
CA VAL A 233 -19.90 3.15 20.09
C VAL A 233 -18.95 4.13 19.41
N THR A 234 -19.03 4.22 18.08
CA THR A 234 -18.34 5.23 17.26
C THR A 234 -19.34 6.26 16.75
N ASP A 235 -18.85 7.42 16.34
CA ASP A 235 -19.62 8.41 15.61
C ASP A 235 -19.78 8.04 14.11
N GLU A 236 -20.47 8.90 13.37
CA GLU A 236 -20.75 8.72 11.93
C GLU A 236 -19.49 8.65 11.06
N CYS A 237 -18.35 9.15 11.54
CA CYS A 237 -17.08 9.07 10.82
C CYS A 237 -16.29 7.80 11.15
N GLY A 238 -16.72 7.01 12.15
CA GLY A 238 -16.03 5.81 12.61
C GLY A 238 -14.98 6.08 13.71
N GLY A 239 -15.00 7.25 14.33
CA GLY A 239 -14.13 7.55 15.48
C GLY A 239 -14.90 7.68 16.78
N TYR A 240 -14.16 7.87 17.87
CA TYR A 240 -14.73 8.02 19.21
C TYR A 240 -13.80 8.83 20.11
N ASP A 241 -14.35 9.38 21.18
CA ASP A 241 -13.61 10.14 22.18
C ASP A 241 -12.92 9.18 23.16
N HIS A 242 -11.60 9.01 23.01
CA HIS A 242 -10.77 8.25 23.95
C HIS A 242 -10.20 9.18 25.04
N PRO A 243 -9.84 8.69 26.25
CA PRO A 243 -9.25 9.54 27.29
C PRO A 243 -7.99 10.33 26.88
N THR A 244 -7.28 9.88 25.85
CA THR A 244 -6.10 10.55 25.28
C THR A 244 -6.42 11.52 24.14
N GLY A 245 -7.69 11.68 23.79
CA GLY A 245 -8.16 12.48 22.65
C GLY A 245 -8.94 11.64 21.63
N TYR A 246 -9.58 12.34 20.70
CA TYR A 246 -10.35 11.71 19.63
C TYR A 246 -9.46 10.88 18.70
N ARG A 247 -9.92 9.71 18.29
CA ARG A 247 -9.21 8.79 17.39
C ARG A 247 -10.17 7.99 16.52
N TYR A 248 -9.72 7.61 15.33
CA TYR A 248 -10.45 6.69 14.46
C TYR A 248 -10.13 5.25 14.82
N SER A 249 -11.07 4.35 14.52
CA SER A 249 -10.91 2.91 14.70
C SER A 249 -11.46 2.13 13.53
N ILE A 250 -10.95 0.92 13.34
CA ILE A 250 -11.48 0.00 12.35
C ILE A 250 -12.80 -0.59 12.83
N SER A 251 -13.83 -0.55 12.00
CA SER A 251 -15.09 -1.23 12.26
C SER A 251 -15.07 -2.66 11.70
N LEU A 252 -15.67 -3.61 12.44
CA LEU A 252 -15.92 -4.97 11.94
C LEU A 252 -17.13 -5.04 11.00
N GLU A 253 -18.03 -4.07 11.10
CA GLU A 253 -19.31 -4.03 10.39
C GLU A 253 -19.14 -3.42 8.99
N HIS A 254 -18.29 -2.39 8.88
CA HIS A 254 -18.10 -1.62 7.65
C HIS A 254 -16.85 -2.09 6.88
N GLN A 255 -16.91 -2.06 5.55
CA GLN A 255 -15.78 -2.43 4.68
C GLN A 255 -14.74 -1.31 4.54
N TYR A 256 -15.06 -0.11 4.99
CA TYR A 256 -14.21 1.06 4.93
C TYR A 256 -13.60 1.42 6.29
N MET A 257 -12.56 2.24 6.31
CA MET A 257 -11.90 2.71 7.53
C MET A 257 -12.59 3.94 8.13
N LEU A 258 -12.89 4.96 7.31
CA LEU A 258 -13.51 6.21 7.72
C LEU A 258 -14.78 6.47 6.89
N GLY A 259 -15.84 6.96 7.56
CA GLY A 259 -17.06 7.44 6.88
C GLY A 259 -16.97 8.90 6.44
N CYS A 260 -16.22 9.71 7.20
CA CYS A 260 -15.96 11.13 7.00
C CYS A 260 -14.70 11.55 7.77
N PHE A 261 -14.25 12.80 7.61
CA PHE A 261 -13.24 13.41 8.46
C PHE A 261 -13.91 14.27 9.54
N SER A 262 -13.56 14.04 10.79
CA SER A 262 -14.00 14.82 11.95
C SER A 262 -13.25 16.15 12.07
N ALA A 263 -12.17 16.38 11.33
CA ALA A 263 -11.51 17.68 11.17
C ALA A 263 -11.26 18.00 9.69
N THR A 264 -10.67 19.17 9.39
CA THR A 264 -10.37 19.57 8.02
C THR A 264 -9.19 18.76 7.46
N PRO A 265 -9.37 17.96 6.40
CA PRO A 265 -8.28 17.16 5.83
C PRO A 265 -7.23 18.07 5.18
N GLN A 266 -5.95 17.72 5.37
CA GLN A 266 -4.82 18.41 4.79
C GLN A 266 -4.55 17.90 3.36
N SER A 267 -4.09 18.80 2.50
CA SER A 267 -3.66 18.47 1.13
C SER A 267 -2.22 17.98 1.12
N PHE A 268 -1.91 17.14 0.12
CA PHE A 268 -0.52 16.74 -0.12
C PHE A 268 0.27 17.86 -0.81
N ASN A 269 1.52 18.01 -0.39
CA ASN A 269 2.50 18.94 -0.94
C ASN A 269 3.39 18.15 -1.91
N PHE A 270 3.04 18.16 -3.18
CA PHE A 270 3.86 17.63 -4.27
C PHE A 270 4.22 18.78 -5.22
#